data_AF-A0A1H3DBK6-F1
#
_entry.id   AF-A0A1H3DBK6-F1
#
_cell.length_a   1.000
_cell.length_b   1.000
_cell.length_c   1.000
_cell.angle_alpha   90.00
_cell.angle_beta   90.00
_cell.angle_gamma   90.00
#
_symmetry.space_group_name_H-M   'P 1'
#
loop_
_entity.id
_entity.type
_entity.pdbx_description
1 polymer ?
#
loop_
_entity_poly.entity_id
_entity_poly.type
_entity_poly.pdbx_seq_one_letter_code
_entity_poly.pdbx_strand_id
1 'polypeptide(L)'
;MLSFDAPSRPSALTIRAYTRPRFDTDLDALRDWLDGLKIRGVRHAGPTLVVTLENLRKTDLTASRRIAILSLLKTPLLKTCAGLPKPRVADPSAGVTMEQRLLRLMFVNLDQALHQLDKSHPLPNARQHQQRLWLIRNLLRFAGRQLRYALQWQTPLAAGTWRDLHELYGYLTQRRPNALWDLDAPAPPAADFEYEAEYKMLLLLGLAATVQPTTARRAAWQDNLPVWAAQTRLEDPHNRLGRLRVWVVEVAADGPPRQLAGSLDLPFRGWVLEPPYPYLHQLDDGPFGLNNGSGQAFELALDMR
;
A
#
# COMPACT_ATOMS: atom_id res chain seq x y z
N MET A 1 16.32 -55.90 36.03
CA MET A 1 15.13 -55.11 35.65
C MET A 1 15.59 -53.70 35.37
N LEU A 2 15.66 -53.29 34.08
CA LEU A 2 15.97 -51.91 33.69
C LEU A 2 14.67 -51.30 33.15
N SER A 3 14.11 -50.36 33.92
CA SER A 3 12.94 -49.58 33.53
C SER A 3 13.36 -48.58 32.47
N PHE A 4 12.75 -48.67 31.28
CA PHE A 4 12.99 -47.76 30.17
C PHE A 4 11.96 -46.63 30.25
N ASP A 5 12.27 -45.57 31.00
CA ASP A 5 11.47 -44.35 31.00
C ASP A 5 11.73 -43.57 29.71
N ALA A 6 10.95 -43.87 28.68
CA ALA A 6 10.91 -43.05 27.48
C ALA A 6 10.18 -41.73 27.80
N PRO A 7 10.79 -40.56 27.58
CA PRO A 7 10.08 -39.29 27.74
C PRO A 7 8.90 -39.26 26.77
N SER A 8 7.71 -39.03 27.34
CA SER A 8 6.45 -38.97 26.61
C SER A 8 6.58 -37.96 25.46
N ARG A 9 6.51 -38.46 24.23
CA ARG A 9 6.49 -37.61 23.04
C ARG A 9 5.30 -36.65 23.16
N PRO A 10 5.51 -35.32 23.04
CA PRO A 10 4.41 -34.38 23.13
C PRO A 10 3.36 -34.70 22.07
N SER A 11 2.12 -34.85 22.52
CA SER A 11 0.99 -35.23 21.69
C SER A 11 0.85 -34.27 20.49
N ALA A 12 0.46 -34.79 19.32
CA ALA A 12 0.32 -34.00 18.09
C ALA A 12 -0.67 -32.82 18.23
N LEU A 13 -1.58 -32.89 19.21
CA LEU A 13 -2.50 -31.81 19.58
C LEU A 13 -1.80 -30.69 20.34
N THR A 14 -0.81 -31.00 21.19
CA THR A 14 0.02 -30.01 21.88
C THR A 14 0.92 -29.28 20.88
N ILE A 15 1.47 -30.00 19.89
CA ILE A 15 2.25 -29.40 18.79
C ILE A 15 1.38 -28.47 17.94
N ARG A 16 0.10 -28.79 17.72
CA ARG A 16 -0.85 -27.90 17.01
C ARG A 16 -1.23 -26.65 17.80
N ALA A 17 -1.29 -26.70 19.12
CA ALA A 17 -1.62 -25.52 19.94
C ALA A 17 -0.56 -24.40 19.86
N TYR A 18 0.70 -24.72 19.54
CA TYR A 18 1.79 -23.75 19.37
C TYR A 18 1.94 -23.17 17.95
N THR A 19 1.05 -23.53 17.03
CA THR A 19 1.21 -23.15 15.60
C THR A 19 0.43 -21.92 15.17
N ARG A 20 -0.53 -21.42 15.97
CA ARG A 20 -1.36 -20.28 15.55
C ARG A 20 -1.80 -19.44 16.73
N PRO A 21 -1.57 -18.11 16.72
CA PRO A 21 -2.05 -17.25 17.79
C PRO A 21 -3.58 -17.17 17.72
N ARG A 22 -4.24 -17.27 18.88
CA ARG A 22 -5.65 -16.92 19.00
C ARG A 22 -5.75 -15.40 19.17
N PHE A 23 -6.60 -14.73 18.40
CA PHE A 23 -6.72 -13.28 18.46
C PHE A 23 -7.64 -12.80 19.59
N ASP A 24 -8.48 -13.70 20.09
CA ASP A 24 -9.44 -13.44 21.17
C ASP A 24 -8.83 -13.62 22.57
N THR A 25 -7.64 -14.22 22.67
CA THR A 25 -6.91 -14.44 23.94
C THR A 25 -6.09 -13.21 24.34
N ASP A 26 -5.29 -13.28 25.40
CA ASP A 26 -4.45 -12.16 25.85
C ASP A 26 -3.46 -11.66 24.77
N LEU A 27 -3.18 -10.35 24.74
CA LEU A 27 -2.15 -9.74 23.87
C LEU A 27 -0.75 -10.19 24.27
N ASP A 28 -0.51 -10.54 25.53
CA ASP A 28 0.79 -11.00 25.99
C ASP A 28 1.14 -12.36 25.38
N ALA A 29 0.17 -13.28 25.26
CA ALA A 29 0.36 -14.52 24.52
C ALA A 29 0.72 -14.30 23.04
N LEU A 30 0.18 -13.24 22.41
CA LEU A 30 0.58 -12.86 21.05
C LEU A 30 2.02 -12.33 21.01
N ARG A 31 2.47 -11.59 22.04
CA ARG A 31 3.85 -11.10 22.14
C ARG A 31 4.83 -12.27 22.30
N ASP A 32 4.55 -13.20 23.21
CA ASP A 32 5.38 -14.38 23.43
C ASP A 32 5.50 -15.23 22.15
N TRP A 33 4.38 -15.40 21.44
CA TRP A 33 4.39 -16.08 20.15
C TRP A 33 5.23 -15.34 19.10
N LEU A 34 5.15 -14.00 19.05
CA LEU A 34 5.98 -13.18 18.16
C LEU A 34 7.47 -13.27 18.49
N ASP A 35 7.83 -13.36 19.76
CA ASP A 35 9.21 -13.56 20.20
C ASP A 35 9.72 -14.95 19.81
N GLY A 36 8.88 -15.98 19.92
CA GLY A 36 9.16 -17.31 19.39
C GLY A 36 9.43 -17.32 17.88
N LEU A 37 8.74 -16.50 17.10
CA LEU A 37 9.00 -16.37 15.66
C LEU A 37 10.36 -15.75 15.33
N LYS A 38 10.82 -14.79 16.15
CA LYS A 38 12.14 -14.17 15.95
C LYS A 38 13.25 -15.22 16.07
N ILE A 39 13.13 -16.14 17.04
CA ILE A 39 14.10 -17.21 17.28
C ILE A 39 14.17 -18.19 16.10
N ARG A 40 13.03 -18.50 15.47
CA ARG A 40 12.93 -19.45 14.34
C ARG A 40 13.46 -18.91 13.01
N GLY A 41 13.76 -17.62 12.93
CA GLY A 41 14.31 -16.99 11.74
C GLY A 41 13.29 -16.71 10.62
N VAL A 42 13.74 -15.93 9.63
CA VAL A 42 12.89 -15.29 8.62
C VAL A 42 12.18 -16.29 7.69
N ARG A 43 12.82 -17.42 7.37
CA ARG A 43 12.25 -18.45 6.49
C ARG A 43 10.97 -19.07 7.04
N HIS A 44 10.89 -19.21 8.37
CA HIS A 44 9.70 -19.74 9.05
C HIS A 44 8.70 -18.63 9.42
N ALA A 45 9.19 -17.42 9.72
CA ALA A 45 8.34 -16.30 10.07
C ALA A 45 7.44 -15.84 8.91
N GLY A 46 7.94 -15.81 7.68
CA GLY A 46 7.19 -15.33 6.50
C GLY A 46 5.86 -16.06 6.27
N PRO A 47 5.88 -17.38 5.98
CA PRO A 47 4.65 -18.16 5.77
C PRO A 47 3.71 -18.11 6.97
N THR A 48 4.28 -18.13 8.19
CA THR A 48 3.50 -18.07 9.42
C THR A 48 2.74 -16.74 9.54
N LEU A 49 3.40 -15.62 9.26
CA LEU A 49 2.78 -14.29 9.27
C LEU A 49 1.72 -14.12 8.18
N VAL A 50 1.91 -14.71 6.99
CA VAL A 50 0.88 -14.74 5.94
C VAL A 50 -0.40 -15.39 6.47
N VAL A 51 -0.27 -16.61 7.01
CA VAL A 51 -1.43 -17.35 7.53
C VAL A 51 -2.09 -16.57 8.67
N THR A 52 -1.30 -15.97 9.57
CA THR A 52 -1.80 -15.15 10.68
C THR A 52 -2.60 -13.93 10.18
N LEU A 53 -2.08 -13.17 9.22
CA LEU A 53 -2.79 -12.01 8.67
C LEU A 53 -4.05 -12.39 7.88
N GLU A 54 -4.05 -13.52 7.18
CA GLU A 54 -5.23 -14.05 6.48
C GLU A 54 -6.35 -14.42 7.46
N ASN A 55 -6.00 -15.01 8.60
CA ASN A 55 -6.99 -15.29 9.65
C ASN A 55 -7.48 -14.03 10.32
N LEU A 56 -6.56 -13.10 10.63
CA LEU A 56 -6.92 -11.85 11.29
C LEU A 56 -8.02 -11.14 10.51
N ARG A 57 -7.89 -11.09 9.19
CA ARG A 57 -8.89 -10.52 8.27
C ARG A 57 -10.28 -11.16 8.44
N LYS A 58 -10.33 -12.49 8.62
CA LYS A 58 -11.58 -13.27 8.74
C LYS A 58 -12.15 -13.32 10.15
N THR A 59 -11.35 -12.98 11.16
CA THR A 59 -11.75 -13.05 12.56
C THR A 59 -12.62 -11.84 12.90
N ASP A 60 -13.75 -12.08 13.55
CA ASP A 60 -14.60 -11.00 14.05
C ASP A 60 -13.99 -10.42 15.33
N LEU A 61 -13.65 -9.13 15.29
CA LEU A 61 -12.94 -8.44 16.35
C LEU A 61 -13.42 -6.99 16.41
N THR A 62 -13.42 -6.42 17.61
CA THR A 62 -13.62 -4.98 17.76
C THR A 62 -12.48 -4.19 17.08
N ALA A 63 -12.78 -2.98 16.63
CA ALA A 63 -11.80 -2.10 15.97
C ALA A 63 -10.55 -1.91 16.85
N SER A 64 -10.74 -1.58 18.13
CA SER A 64 -9.63 -1.38 19.08
C SER A 64 -8.75 -2.61 19.23
N ARG A 65 -9.35 -3.80 19.30
CA ARG A 65 -8.62 -5.07 19.40
C ARG A 65 -7.80 -5.35 18.15
N ARG A 66 -8.40 -5.18 16.96
CA ARG A 66 -7.71 -5.33 15.68
C ARG A 66 -6.53 -4.37 15.56
N ILE A 67 -6.71 -3.10 15.94
CA ILE A 67 -5.64 -2.08 15.94
C ILE A 67 -4.50 -2.48 16.86
N ALA A 68 -4.79 -2.97 18.07
CA ALA A 68 -3.76 -3.42 19.01
C ALA A 68 -2.94 -4.59 18.45
N ILE A 69 -3.60 -5.58 17.85
CA ILE A 69 -2.94 -6.72 17.19
C ILE A 69 -2.06 -6.24 16.03
N LEU A 70 -2.60 -5.40 15.13
CA LEU A 70 -1.84 -4.88 13.98
C LEU A 70 -0.63 -4.05 14.40
N SER A 71 -0.75 -3.30 15.49
CA SER A 71 0.35 -2.54 16.09
C SER A 71 1.49 -3.46 16.55
N LEU A 72 1.16 -4.60 17.16
CA LEU A 72 2.15 -5.60 17.57
C LEU A 72 2.78 -6.33 16.37
N LEU A 73 2.00 -6.65 15.34
CA LEU A 73 2.46 -7.35 14.14
C LEU A 73 3.36 -6.51 13.24
N LYS A 74 3.22 -5.17 13.27
CA LYS A 74 3.93 -4.26 12.36
C LYS A 74 5.44 -4.46 12.35
N THR A 75 6.10 -4.39 13.50
CA THR A 75 7.57 -4.46 13.56
C THR A 75 8.11 -5.84 13.19
N PRO A 76 7.58 -6.96 13.72
CA PRO A 76 7.97 -8.30 13.29
C PRO A 76 7.78 -8.54 11.79
N LEU A 77 6.70 -8.04 11.21
CA LEU A 77 6.46 -8.14 9.77
C LEU A 77 7.54 -7.41 8.97
N LEU A 78 7.84 -6.16 9.32
CA LEU A 78 8.86 -5.38 8.61
C LEU A 78 10.26 -6.00 8.73
N LYS A 79 10.61 -6.54 9.90
CA LYS A 79 11.86 -7.29 10.09
C LYS A 79 11.90 -8.55 9.21
N THR A 80 10.78 -9.26 9.12
CA THR A 80 10.65 -10.44 8.25
C THR A 80 10.83 -10.03 6.79
N CYS A 81 10.12 -9.00 6.31
CA CYS A 81 10.28 -8.47 4.94
C CYS A 81 11.73 -8.06 4.62
N ALA A 82 12.42 -7.43 5.56
CA ALA A 82 13.82 -7.03 5.37
C ALA A 82 14.75 -8.23 5.15
N GLY A 83 14.50 -9.37 5.81
CA GLY A 83 15.33 -10.58 5.69
C GLY A 83 14.88 -11.58 4.63
N LEU A 84 13.76 -11.34 3.92
CA LEU A 84 13.31 -12.23 2.84
C LEU A 84 14.24 -12.09 1.61
N PRO A 85 14.46 -13.20 0.87
CA PRO A 85 15.27 -13.15 -0.34
C PRO A 85 14.63 -12.22 -1.36
N LYS A 86 15.46 -11.33 -1.94
CA LYS A 86 15.05 -10.42 -3.01
C LYS A 86 15.23 -11.11 -4.36
N PRO A 87 14.31 -10.90 -5.32
CA PRO A 87 14.44 -11.50 -6.64
C PRO A 87 15.69 -10.96 -7.35
N ARG A 88 16.46 -11.85 -7.98
CA ARG A 88 17.71 -11.52 -8.66
C ARG A 88 17.52 -11.11 -10.12
N VAL A 89 16.42 -11.57 -10.72
CA VAL A 89 16.07 -11.32 -12.13
C VAL A 89 14.63 -10.85 -12.16
N ALA A 90 14.38 -9.82 -12.97
CA ALA A 90 13.04 -9.38 -13.30
C ALA A 90 12.38 -10.46 -14.14
N ASP A 91 11.54 -11.27 -13.51
CA ASP A 91 10.70 -12.23 -14.22
C ASP A 91 9.24 -11.79 -14.08
N PRO A 92 8.65 -11.20 -15.13
CA PRO A 92 7.26 -10.77 -15.10
C PRO A 92 6.28 -11.95 -15.03
N SER A 93 6.74 -13.18 -15.33
CA SER A 93 5.95 -14.41 -15.15
C SER A 93 6.03 -14.96 -13.72
N ALA A 94 7.04 -14.55 -12.95
CA ALA A 94 7.10 -14.85 -11.53
C ALA A 94 6.01 -14.01 -10.82
N GLY A 95 5.05 -14.71 -10.21
CA GLY A 95 3.98 -14.07 -9.45
C GLY A 95 4.49 -13.23 -8.27
N VAL A 96 3.55 -12.70 -7.50
CA VAL A 96 3.81 -11.81 -6.35
C VAL A 96 4.75 -12.46 -5.32
N THR A 97 5.77 -11.74 -4.87
CA THR A 97 6.73 -12.26 -3.89
C THR A 97 6.10 -12.40 -2.49
N MET A 98 6.73 -13.19 -1.62
CA MET A 98 6.29 -13.36 -0.22
C MET A 98 6.21 -12.01 0.52
N GLU A 99 7.18 -11.12 0.28
CA GLU A 99 7.19 -9.78 0.87
C GLU A 99 6.02 -8.94 0.38
N GLN A 100 5.77 -8.93 -0.93
CA GLN A 100 4.63 -8.21 -1.48
C GLN A 100 3.29 -8.76 -0.98
N ARG A 101 3.18 -10.07 -0.77
CA ARG A 101 2.00 -10.70 -0.15
C ARG A 101 1.81 -10.25 1.30
N LEU A 102 2.88 -10.20 2.10
CA LEU A 102 2.83 -9.72 3.49
C LEU A 102 2.44 -8.24 3.56
N LEU A 103 3.04 -7.39 2.73
CA LEU A 103 2.71 -5.96 2.66
C LEU A 103 1.23 -5.76 2.26
N ARG A 104 0.75 -6.51 1.26
CA ARG A 104 -0.65 -6.45 0.82
C ARG A 104 -1.62 -6.89 1.91
N LEU A 105 -1.36 -8.01 2.58
CA LEU A 105 -2.21 -8.50 3.66
C LEU A 105 -2.26 -7.55 4.86
N MET A 106 -1.13 -6.91 5.19
CA MET A 106 -1.09 -5.88 6.22
C MET A 106 -1.90 -4.65 5.82
N PHE A 107 -1.77 -4.18 4.57
CA PHE A 107 -2.58 -3.08 4.05
C PHE A 107 -4.09 -3.38 4.18
N VAL A 108 -4.56 -4.52 3.69
CA VAL A 108 -5.99 -4.88 3.73
C VAL A 108 -6.52 -4.97 5.17
N ASN A 109 -5.73 -5.49 6.10
CA ASN A 109 -6.15 -5.55 7.51
C ASN A 109 -6.20 -4.16 8.17
N LEU A 110 -5.27 -3.25 7.83
CA LEU A 110 -5.28 -1.87 8.31
C LEU A 110 -6.50 -1.11 7.75
N ASP A 111 -6.83 -1.35 6.49
CA ASP A 111 -7.95 -0.71 5.80
C ASP A 111 -9.28 -1.14 6.44
N GLN A 112 -9.45 -2.45 6.63
CA GLN A 112 -10.57 -3.00 7.39
C GLN A 112 -10.66 -2.39 8.81
N ALA A 113 -9.53 -2.24 9.51
CA ALA A 113 -9.50 -1.63 10.84
C ALA A 113 -9.91 -0.15 10.82
N LEU A 114 -9.54 0.60 9.77
CA LEU A 114 -9.95 1.98 9.57
C LEU A 114 -11.46 2.07 9.38
N HIS A 115 -12.02 1.28 8.46
CA HIS A 115 -13.46 1.25 8.22
C HIS A 115 -14.25 0.81 9.47
N GLN A 116 -13.75 -0.16 10.23
CA GLN A 116 -14.37 -0.59 11.49
C GLN A 116 -14.34 0.50 12.55
N LEU A 117 -13.18 1.14 12.76
CA LEU A 117 -13.03 2.23 13.73
C LEU A 117 -14.00 3.36 13.40
N ASP A 118 -13.98 3.79 12.16
CA ASP A 118 -14.78 4.89 11.66
C ASP A 118 -16.29 4.56 11.66
N LYS A 119 -16.68 3.28 11.47
CA LYS A 119 -18.09 2.85 11.63
C LYS A 119 -18.52 2.85 13.10
N SER A 120 -17.65 2.41 14.02
CA SER A 120 -17.93 2.36 15.45
C SER A 120 -17.94 3.74 16.13
N HIS A 121 -17.22 4.71 15.56
CA HIS A 121 -17.07 6.05 16.12
C HIS A 121 -17.23 7.13 15.05
N PRO A 122 -18.47 7.47 14.65
CA PRO A 122 -18.73 8.56 13.73
C PRO A 122 -18.20 9.91 14.23
N LEU A 123 -18.23 10.13 15.55
CA LEU A 123 -17.66 11.27 16.26
C LEU A 123 -16.52 10.77 17.17
N PRO A 124 -15.29 10.68 16.65
CA PRO A 124 -14.16 10.15 17.41
C PRO A 124 -13.67 11.14 18.48
N ASN A 125 -13.33 10.62 19.66
CA ASN A 125 -12.57 11.35 20.67
C ASN A 125 -11.08 11.44 20.32
N ALA A 126 -10.28 12.17 21.11
CA ALA A 126 -8.85 12.37 20.86
C ALA A 126 -8.06 11.06 20.69
N ARG A 127 -8.36 10.02 21.49
CA ARG A 127 -7.70 8.71 21.37
C ARG A 127 -8.05 8.01 20.06
N GLN A 128 -9.32 8.06 19.66
CA GLN A 128 -9.79 7.47 18.40
C GLN A 128 -9.23 8.23 17.19
N HIS A 129 -9.12 9.56 17.26
CA HIS A 129 -8.42 10.36 16.26
C HIS A 129 -6.95 9.94 16.10
N GLN A 130 -6.22 9.74 17.20
CA GLN A 130 -4.84 9.26 17.16
C GLN A 130 -4.74 7.87 16.51
N GLN A 131 -5.66 6.95 16.85
CA GLN A 131 -5.74 5.63 16.24
C GLN A 131 -6.03 5.71 14.73
N ARG A 132 -6.95 6.57 14.33
CA ARG A 132 -7.28 6.82 12.92
C ARG A 132 -6.08 7.36 12.14
N LEU A 133 -5.39 8.37 12.67
CA LEU A 133 -4.16 8.91 12.07
C LEU A 133 -3.06 7.84 11.97
N TRP A 134 -2.90 7.01 13.01
CA TRP A 134 -1.97 5.89 12.96
C TRP A 134 -2.31 4.92 11.82
N LEU A 135 -3.58 4.56 11.64
CA LEU A 135 -4.02 3.68 10.56
C LEU A 135 -3.71 4.27 9.18
N ILE A 136 -4.10 5.52 8.94
CA ILE A 136 -3.88 6.21 7.66
C ILE A 136 -2.39 6.29 7.34
N ARG A 137 -1.57 6.71 8.30
CA ARG A 137 -0.10 6.76 8.16
C ARG A 137 0.48 5.40 7.78
N ASN A 138 0.00 4.31 8.40
CA ASN A 138 0.51 2.99 8.10
C ASN A 138 0.02 2.46 6.75
N LEU A 139 -1.24 2.71 6.36
CA LEU A 139 -1.77 2.34 5.05
C LEU A 139 -0.91 2.91 3.91
N LEU A 140 -0.67 4.23 3.94
CA LEU A 140 0.15 4.91 2.94
C LEU A 140 1.60 4.42 2.96
N ARG A 141 2.18 4.15 4.13
CA ARG A 141 3.53 3.58 4.25
C ARG A 141 3.64 2.16 3.69
N PHE A 142 2.62 1.31 3.89
CA PHE A 142 2.60 -0.04 3.34
C PHE A 142 2.40 -0.03 1.83
N ALA A 143 1.52 0.83 1.31
CA ALA A 143 1.38 1.06 -0.13
C ALA A 143 2.69 1.58 -0.73
N GLY A 144 3.33 2.58 -0.12
CA GLY A 144 4.60 3.12 -0.58
C GLY A 144 5.73 2.09 -0.59
N ARG A 145 5.80 1.21 0.42
CA ARG A 145 6.74 0.08 0.41
C ARG A 145 6.47 -0.88 -0.74
N GLN A 146 5.20 -1.19 -1.00
CA GLN A 146 4.79 -2.08 -2.10
C GLN A 146 5.22 -1.51 -3.46
N LEU A 147 4.95 -0.22 -3.70
CA LEU A 147 5.33 0.48 -4.94
C LEU A 147 6.84 0.56 -5.11
N ARG A 148 7.58 0.97 -4.08
CA ARG A 148 9.05 1.05 -4.12
C ARG A 148 9.68 -0.32 -4.31
N TYR A 149 9.13 -1.37 -3.68
CA TYR A 149 9.62 -2.73 -3.87
C TYR A 149 9.45 -3.18 -5.33
N ALA A 150 8.26 -2.99 -5.91
CA ALA A 150 7.99 -3.34 -7.29
C ALA A 150 8.91 -2.59 -8.26
N LEU A 151 9.12 -1.29 -8.04
CA LEU A 151 10.04 -0.48 -8.83
C LEU A 151 11.50 -0.95 -8.70
N GLN A 152 11.99 -1.14 -7.47
CA GLN A 152 13.38 -1.50 -7.20
C GLN A 152 13.75 -2.85 -7.80
N TRP A 153 12.85 -3.82 -7.67
CA TRP A 153 13.08 -5.21 -8.04
C TRP A 153 12.42 -5.61 -9.37
N GLN A 154 11.78 -4.66 -10.06
CA GLN A 154 11.09 -4.89 -11.33
C GLN A 154 10.10 -6.07 -11.26
N THR A 155 9.35 -6.14 -10.16
CA THR A 155 8.35 -7.19 -9.93
C THR A 155 6.95 -6.66 -10.19
N PRO A 156 6.00 -7.51 -10.63
CA PRO A 156 4.62 -7.09 -10.77
C PRO A 156 4.07 -6.64 -9.41
N LEU A 157 3.24 -5.61 -9.42
CA LEU A 157 2.48 -5.22 -8.23
C LEU A 157 1.39 -6.26 -7.95
N ALA A 158 1.09 -6.46 -6.66
CA ALA A 158 -0.06 -7.27 -6.29
C ALA A 158 -1.35 -6.61 -6.82
N ALA A 159 -2.25 -7.40 -7.41
CA ALA A 159 -3.52 -6.91 -7.91
C ALA A 159 -4.34 -6.19 -6.81
N GLY A 160 -5.04 -5.15 -7.22
CA GLY A 160 -5.82 -4.22 -6.40
C GLY A 160 -4.98 -3.22 -5.60
N THR A 161 -3.66 -3.17 -5.76
CA THR A 161 -2.82 -2.23 -4.97
C THR A 161 -3.15 -0.78 -5.29
N TRP A 162 -3.32 -0.44 -6.57
CA TRP A 162 -3.64 0.92 -6.99
C TRP A 162 -5.10 1.26 -6.73
N ARG A 163 -6.00 0.34 -7.07
CA ARG A 163 -7.44 0.53 -6.83
C ARG A 163 -7.72 0.83 -5.36
N ASP A 164 -7.22 0.01 -4.46
CA ASP A 164 -7.42 0.22 -3.02
C ASP A 164 -6.77 1.52 -2.52
N LEU A 165 -5.64 1.93 -3.10
CA LEU A 165 -4.99 3.19 -2.75
C LEU A 165 -5.83 4.40 -3.21
N HIS A 166 -6.41 4.35 -4.41
CA HIS A 166 -7.31 5.40 -4.92
C HIS A 166 -8.62 5.44 -4.13
N GLU A 167 -9.19 4.28 -3.83
CA GLU A 167 -10.39 4.16 -2.99
C GLU A 167 -10.15 4.70 -1.59
N LEU A 168 -9.00 4.41 -0.98
CA LEU A 168 -8.60 4.98 0.30
C LEU A 168 -8.54 6.51 0.25
N TYR A 169 -7.89 7.09 -0.77
CA TYR A 169 -7.83 8.55 -0.88
C TYR A 169 -9.23 9.17 -1.11
N GLY A 170 -10.06 8.54 -1.96
CA GLY A 170 -11.46 8.93 -2.14
C GLY A 170 -12.27 8.86 -0.85
N TYR A 171 -12.09 7.81 -0.06
CA TYR A 171 -12.72 7.65 1.24
C TYR A 171 -12.31 8.76 2.23
N LEU A 172 -11.02 9.08 2.30
CA LEU A 172 -10.49 10.10 3.22
C LEU A 172 -10.95 11.51 2.87
N THR A 173 -11.03 11.83 1.57
CA THR A 173 -11.47 13.15 1.08
C THR A 173 -12.97 13.38 1.27
N GLN A 174 -13.80 12.36 1.07
CA GLN A 174 -15.26 12.46 1.29
C GLN A 174 -15.62 12.60 2.76
N ARG A 175 -14.83 12.02 3.66
CA ARG A 175 -15.13 11.93 5.09
C ARG A 175 -14.52 13.07 5.91
N ARG A 176 -14.49 14.29 5.38
CA ARG A 176 -13.88 15.44 6.08
C ARG A 176 -14.42 15.54 7.53
N PRO A 177 -13.55 15.53 8.56
CA PRO A 177 -13.99 15.43 9.96
C PRO A 177 -14.85 16.59 10.47
N ASN A 178 -14.94 17.73 9.77
CA ASN A 178 -15.47 18.99 10.33
C ASN A 178 -16.57 19.67 9.50
N ALA A 179 -17.23 19.01 8.53
CA ALA A 179 -17.94 19.79 7.50
C ALA A 179 -19.38 20.21 7.81
N LEU A 180 -20.07 19.75 8.87
CA LEU A 180 -21.50 20.08 9.01
C LEU A 180 -22.06 20.33 10.40
N TRP A 181 -21.37 19.95 11.49
CA TRP A 181 -21.99 19.97 12.82
C TRP A 181 -21.17 20.64 13.92
N ASP A 182 -19.98 21.14 13.60
CA ASP A 182 -19.09 21.74 14.59
C ASP A 182 -18.44 23.02 14.00
N LEU A 183 -19.28 24.05 13.83
CA LEU A 183 -18.87 25.38 13.36
C LEU A 183 -18.01 26.12 14.39
N ASP A 184 -18.02 25.68 15.65
CA ASP A 184 -17.35 26.33 16.78
C ASP A 184 -16.14 25.55 17.31
N ALA A 185 -15.87 24.33 16.81
CA ALA A 185 -14.67 23.61 17.20
C ALA A 185 -13.43 24.31 16.62
N PRO A 186 -12.46 24.72 17.46
CA PRO A 186 -11.19 25.24 16.96
C PRO A 186 -10.58 24.20 16.03
N ALA A 187 -10.18 24.65 14.84
CA ALA A 187 -9.50 23.81 13.88
C ALA A 187 -8.39 23.03 14.61
N PRO A 188 -8.38 21.68 14.53
CA PRO A 188 -7.34 20.91 15.18
C PRO A 188 -5.99 21.47 14.71
N PRO A 189 -5.00 21.64 15.62
CA PRO A 189 -3.70 22.16 15.25
C PRO A 189 -3.20 21.38 14.05
N ALA A 190 -2.77 22.11 13.01
CA ALA A 190 -2.34 21.56 11.73
C ALA A 190 -1.52 20.28 11.97
N ALA A 191 -2.14 19.13 11.73
CA ALA A 191 -1.50 17.87 12.04
C ALA A 191 -0.25 17.74 11.16
N ASP A 192 0.90 17.39 11.73
CA ASP A 192 2.19 17.17 11.04
C ASP A 192 2.15 16.14 9.88
N PHE A 193 0.97 15.59 9.56
CA PHE A 193 0.80 14.57 8.54
C PHE A 193 -0.38 14.88 7.64
N GLU A 194 -0.04 15.19 6.39
CA GLU A 194 -0.98 15.44 5.31
C GLU A 194 -1.05 14.19 4.41
N TYR A 195 -2.12 13.40 4.56
CA TYR A 195 -2.31 12.18 3.77
C TYR A 195 -2.41 12.45 2.27
N GLU A 196 -2.84 13.65 1.88
CA GLU A 196 -2.88 14.09 0.48
C GLU A 196 -1.48 14.22 -0.12
N ALA A 197 -0.54 14.83 0.60
CA ALA A 197 0.85 14.94 0.16
C ALA A 197 1.48 13.56 -0.04
N GLU A 198 1.24 12.62 0.88
CA GLU A 198 1.69 11.23 0.75
C GLU A 198 1.06 10.52 -0.45
N TYR A 199 -0.24 10.67 -0.67
CA TYR A 199 -0.90 10.10 -1.84
C TYR A 199 -0.33 10.66 -3.15
N LYS A 200 -0.12 11.98 -3.24
CA LYS A 200 0.54 12.62 -4.40
C LYS A 200 1.95 12.07 -4.62
N MET A 201 2.75 11.90 -3.56
CA MET A 201 4.08 11.26 -3.68
C MET A 201 3.99 9.86 -4.30
N LEU A 202 2.99 9.06 -3.90
CA LEU A 202 2.80 7.73 -4.46
C LEU A 202 2.36 7.78 -5.92
N LEU A 203 1.47 8.70 -6.30
CA LEU A 203 1.06 8.90 -7.70
C LEU A 203 2.24 9.28 -8.59
N LEU A 204 3.07 10.24 -8.15
CA LEU A 204 4.29 10.64 -8.87
C LEU A 204 5.27 9.47 -8.98
N LEU A 205 5.49 8.70 -7.91
CA LEU A 205 6.33 7.51 -7.98
C LEU A 205 5.80 6.49 -9.00
N GLY A 206 4.49 6.25 -9.00
CA GLY A 206 3.84 5.34 -9.94
C GLY A 206 3.95 5.79 -11.39
N LEU A 207 3.73 7.08 -11.64
CA LEU A 207 3.86 7.69 -12.95
C LEU A 207 5.30 7.62 -13.47
N ALA A 208 6.29 7.95 -12.63
CA ALA A 208 7.69 7.84 -13.02
C ALA A 208 8.12 6.38 -13.27
N ALA A 209 7.56 5.43 -12.52
CA ALA A 209 7.82 4.02 -12.72
C ALA A 209 7.33 3.50 -14.08
N THR A 210 6.26 4.08 -14.64
CA THR A 210 5.74 3.70 -15.97
C THR A 210 6.45 4.43 -17.10
N VAL A 211 6.74 5.72 -16.93
CA VAL A 211 7.37 6.54 -17.98
C VAL A 211 8.89 6.31 -18.04
N GLN A 212 9.57 6.32 -16.89
CA GLN A 212 11.03 6.29 -16.83
C GLN A 212 11.56 5.54 -15.58
N PRO A 213 11.43 4.21 -15.53
CA PRO A 213 11.75 3.40 -14.34
C PRO A 213 13.23 3.46 -13.91
N THR A 214 14.15 3.81 -14.81
CA THR A 214 15.57 4.00 -14.48
C THR A 214 15.79 5.26 -13.65
N THR A 215 15.14 6.36 -14.00
CA THR A 215 15.21 7.63 -13.26
C THR A 215 14.50 7.52 -11.92
N ALA A 216 13.31 6.92 -11.88
CA ALA A 216 12.54 6.74 -10.65
C ALA A 216 13.29 5.94 -9.55
N ARG A 217 14.24 5.08 -9.94
CA ARG A 217 15.09 4.30 -9.02
C ARG A 217 16.25 5.09 -8.41
N ARG A 218 16.62 6.26 -8.96
CA ARG A 218 17.74 7.06 -8.47
C ARG A 218 17.37 7.70 -7.13
N ALA A 219 18.25 7.60 -6.14
CA ALA A 219 18.04 8.20 -4.82
C ALA A 219 17.79 9.71 -4.90
N ALA A 220 18.64 10.43 -5.65
CA ALA A 220 18.50 11.88 -5.86
C ALA A 220 17.14 12.28 -6.47
N TRP A 221 16.53 11.42 -7.30
CA TRP A 221 15.19 11.67 -7.82
C TRP A 221 14.13 11.46 -6.73
N GLN A 222 14.25 10.37 -5.95
CA GLN A 222 13.32 10.07 -4.86
C GLN A 222 13.36 11.12 -3.73
N ASP A 223 14.51 11.75 -3.50
CA ASP A 223 14.66 12.80 -2.48
C ASP A 223 13.86 14.08 -2.81
N ASN A 224 13.55 14.30 -4.10
CA ASN A 224 12.76 15.44 -4.56
C ASN A 224 11.23 15.18 -4.55
N LEU A 225 10.79 13.93 -4.38
CA LEU A 225 9.36 13.57 -4.37
C LEU A 225 8.51 14.39 -3.39
N PRO A 226 8.94 14.66 -2.14
CA PRO A 226 8.13 15.45 -1.22
C PRO A 226 7.89 16.88 -1.73
N VAL A 227 8.93 17.50 -2.33
CA VAL A 227 8.84 18.86 -2.88
C VAL A 227 7.88 18.89 -4.07
N TRP A 228 7.98 17.92 -4.97
CA TRP A 228 7.08 17.86 -6.12
C TRP A 228 5.65 17.52 -5.72
N ALA A 229 5.44 16.63 -4.75
CA ALA A 229 4.12 16.31 -4.25
C ALA A 229 3.42 17.51 -3.62
N ALA A 230 4.16 18.36 -2.89
CA ALA A 230 3.64 19.60 -2.33
C ALA A 230 3.15 20.60 -3.41
N GLN A 231 3.80 20.59 -4.58
CA GLN A 231 3.43 21.45 -5.72
C GLN A 231 2.38 20.82 -6.65
N THR A 232 2.17 19.50 -6.53
CA THR A 232 1.27 18.74 -7.40
C THR A 232 -0.19 19.04 -7.04
N ARG A 233 -1.02 19.19 -8.07
CA ARG A 233 -2.47 19.40 -7.90
C ARG A 233 -3.25 18.17 -8.34
N LEU A 234 -4.34 17.92 -7.62
CA LEU A 234 -5.37 16.95 -7.98
C LEU A 234 -6.64 17.74 -8.27
N GLU A 235 -6.99 17.82 -9.54
CA GLU A 235 -8.06 18.68 -10.05
C GLU A 235 -9.30 17.84 -10.35
N ASP A 236 -10.47 18.45 -10.16
CA ASP A 236 -11.74 17.83 -10.56
C ASP A 236 -11.77 17.67 -12.10
N PRO A 237 -12.04 16.45 -12.63
CA PRO A 237 -12.15 16.23 -14.07
C PRO A 237 -13.11 17.17 -14.79
N HIS A 238 -14.19 17.62 -14.13
CA HIS A 238 -15.15 18.56 -14.72
C HIS A 238 -14.52 19.91 -15.08
N ASN A 239 -13.52 20.35 -14.31
CA ASN A 239 -12.82 21.62 -14.54
C ASN A 239 -11.76 21.54 -15.65
N ARG A 240 -11.52 20.34 -16.19
CA ARG A 240 -10.44 20.07 -17.14
C ARG A 240 -10.92 19.48 -18.47
N LEU A 241 -12.23 19.54 -18.73
CA LEU A 241 -12.80 19.09 -20.00
C LEU A 241 -12.19 19.83 -21.20
N GLY A 242 -12.02 19.12 -22.32
CA GLY A 242 -11.42 19.61 -23.56
C GLY A 242 -9.90 19.78 -23.53
N ARG A 243 -9.23 19.55 -22.39
CA ARG A 243 -7.77 19.62 -22.29
C ARG A 243 -7.12 18.39 -22.91
N LEU A 244 -6.03 18.59 -23.64
CA LEU A 244 -5.20 17.55 -24.25
C LEU A 244 -4.09 17.09 -23.30
N ARG A 245 -3.62 15.85 -23.47
CA ARG A 245 -2.41 15.31 -22.82
C ARG A 245 -2.42 15.37 -21.29
N VAL A 246 -3.62 15.34 -20.69
CA VAL A 246 -3.80 15.34 -19.24
C VAL A 246 -3.40 14.00 -18.62
N TRP A 247 -2.90 14.03 -17.39
CA TRP A 247 -2.65 12.82 -16.61
C TRP A 247 -3.90 12.49 -15.80
N VAL A 248 -4.48 11.32 -16.03
CA VAL A 248 -5.73 10.90 -15.38
C VAL A 248 -5.46 9.86 -14.31
N VAL A 249 -6.21 9.96 -13.20
CA VAL A 249 -6.19 9.03 -12.07
C VAL A 249 -7.62 8.56 -11.82
N GLU A 250 -7.97 7.41 -12.39
CA GLU A 250 -9.30 6.82 -12.26
C GLU A 250 -9.40 5.96 -10.99
N VAL A 251 -10.43 6.19 -10.16
CA VAL A 251 -10.54 5.48 -8.87
C VAL A 251 -10.74 3.97 -9.05
N ALA A 252 -11.46 3.56 -10.10
CA ALA A 252 -11.73 2.15 -10.35
C ALA A 252 -10.55 1.40 -11.01
N ALA A 253 -9.61 2.14 -11.61
CA ALA A 253 -8.47 1.57 -12.28
C ALA A 253 -7.47 1.02 -11.25
N ASP A 254 -6.93 -0.16 -11.53
CA ASP A 254 -5.83 -0.72 -10.75
C ASP A 254 -4.48 -0.38 -11.42
N GLY A 255 -4.22 0.90 -11.59
CA GLY A 255 -3.00 1.39 -12.22
C GLY A 255 -2.58 2.77 -11.73
N PRO A 256 -1.31 3.14 -11.96
CA PRO A 256 -0.82 4.49 -11.67
C PRO A 256 -1.50 5.54 -12.58
N PRO A 257 -1.25 6.84 -12.35
CA PRO A 257 -1.63 7.88 -13.31
C PRO A 257 -1.15 7.53 -14.72
N ARG A 258 -2.00 7.79 -15.71
CA ARG A 258 -1.70 7.55 -17.13
C ARG A 258 -1.98 8.80 -17.96
N GLN A 259 -1.25 8.99 -19.05
CA GLN A 259 -1.55 10.07 -19.97
C GLN A 259 -2.77 9.70 -20.81
N LEU A 260 -3.67 10.66 -20.99
CA LEU A 260 -4.71 10.54 -22.00
C LEU A 260 -4.13 10.93 -23.37
N ALA A 261 -4.30 10.05 -24.36
CA ALA A 261 -3.79 10.29 -25.71
C ALA A 261 -4.51 11.44 -26.44
N GLY A 262 -5.78 11.66 -26.12
CA GLY A 262 -6.63 12.70 -26.72
C GLY A 262 -7.06 13.77 -25.73
N SER A 263 -8.17 14.44 -26.05
CA SER A 263 -8.84 15.39 -25.16
C SER A 263 -9.64 14.66 -24.08
N LEU A 264 -9.75 15.29 -22.92
CA LEU A 264 -10.66 14.84 -21.88
C LEU A 264 -12.09 15.28 -22.22
N ASP A 265 -12.84 14.43 -22.91
CA ASP A 265 -14.17 14.79 -23.41
C ASP A 265 -15.30 14.50 -22.41
N LEU A 266 -15.09 13.55 -21.49
CA LEU A 266 -16.07 13.11 -20.51
C LEU A 266 -15.50 13.16 -19.09
N PRO A 267 -16.29 13.59 -18.09
CA PRO A 267 -15.89 13.47 -16.70
C PRO A 267 -15.87 11.99 -16.27
N PHE A 268 -15.05 11.68 -15.27
CA PHE A 268 -14.91 10.35 -14.71
C PHE A 268 -14.76 10.41 -13.19
N ARG A 269 -14.93 9.26 -12.53
CA ARG A 269 -14.70 9.16 -11.08
C ARG A 269 -13.20 9.11 -10.80
N GLY A 270 -12.63 10.24 -10.44
CA GLY A 270 -11.21 10.37 -10.14
C GLY A 270 -10.70 11.79 -10.21
N TRP A 271 -9.45 11.95 -10.57
CA TRP A 271 -8.77 13.25 -10.59
C TRP A 271 -7.91 13.41 -11.84
N VAL A 272 -7.71 14.66 -12.24
CA VAL A 272 -6.64 15.05 -13.15
C VAL A 272 -5.42 15.41 -12.31
N LEU A 273 -4.30 14.75 -12.57
CA LEU A 273 -3.02 14.99 -11.91
C LEU A 273 -2.25 16.08 -12.67
N GLU A 274 -1.81 17.11 -11.96
CA GLU A 274 -0.93 18.15 -12.52
C GLU A 274 0.40 18.14 -11.77
N PRO A 275 1.40 17.39 -12.26
CA PRO A 275 2.75 17.43 -11.73
C PRO A 275 3.42 18.78 -12.02
N PRO A 276 4.32 19.25 -11.16
CA PRO A 276 5.04 20.48 -11.40
C PRO A 276 6.06 20.33 -12.54
N TYR A 277 6.37 21.42 -13.24
CA TYR A 277 7.31 21.40 -14.38
C TYR A 277 8.68 20.75 -14.07
N PRO A 278 9.35 21.01 -12.94
CA PRO A 278 10.62 20.35 -12.62
C PRO A 278 10.55 18.83 -12.55
N TYR A 279 9.39 18.27 -12.16
CA TYR A 279 9.17 16.83 -12.17
C TYR A 279 9.10 16.28 -13.60
N LEU A 280 8.32 16.95 -14.47
CA LEU A 280 8.15 16.53 -15.87
C LEU A 280 9.48 16.62 -16.64
N HIS A 281 10.23 17.70 -16.45
CA HIS A 281 11.54 17.89 -17.06
C HIS A 281 12.51 16.75 -16.74
N GLN A 282 12.53 16.28 -15.49
CA GLN A 282 13.39 15.15 -15.11
C GLN A 282 12.95 13.81 -15.71
N LEU A 283 11.68 13.65 -16.09
CA LEU A 283 11.20 12.49 -16.82
C LEU A 283 11.53 12.57 -18.32
N ASP A 284 11.57 13.79 -18.87
CA ASP A 284 11.86 14.05 -20.28
C ASP A 284 13.36 13.97 -20.62
N ASP A 285 14.26 14.32 -19.70
CA ASP A 285 15.73 14.29 -19.88
C ASP A 285 16.36 12.86 -19.94
N GLY A 286 15.55 11.84 -20.25
CA GLY A 286 16.08 10.54 -20.64
C GLY A 286 16.78 10.58 -21.99
N PRO A 287 17.65 9.59 -22.31
CA PRO A 287 18.23 9.46 -23.65
C PRO A 287 17.18 9.29 -24.77
N PHE A 288 15.91 9.12 -24.39
CA PHE A 288 14.74 9.12 -25.26
C PHE A 288 13.65 9.94 -24.57
N GLY A 289 13.76 11.27 -24.60
CA GLY A 289 12.63 12.15 -24.27
C GLY A 289 11.39 11.74 -25.05
N LEU A 290 10.19 12.19 -24.63
CA LEU A 290 8.88 11.89 -25.22
C LEU A 290 8.82 12.23 -26.72
N ASN A 291 9.53 11.47 -27.54
CA ASN A 291 9.43 11.42 -28.97
C ASN A 291 8.19 10.58 -29.25
N ASN A 292 7.13 11.27 -29.65
CA ASN A 292 6.22 10.88 -30.71
C ASN A 292 6.48 9.47 -31.29
N GLY A 293 5.95 8.42 -30.65
CA GLY A 293 5.58 7.18 -31.31
C GLY A 293 4.06 7.16 -31.38
N SER A 294 3.42 7.86 -32.32
CA SER A 294 3.05 7.30 -33.63
C SER A 294 2.78 5.79 -33.56
N GLY A 295 1.55 5.42 -33.89
CA GLY A 295 1.12 4.04 -33.93
C GLY A 295 2.04 3.21 -34.81
N GLN A 296 2.52 2.10 -34.26
CA GLN A 296 2.68 0.90 -35.05
C GLN A 296 1.62 -0.09 -34.58
N ALA A 297 0.63 -0.22 -35.45
CA ALA A 297 -0.29 -1.33 -35.47
C ALA A 297 0.51 -2.64 -35.41
N PHE A 298 0.05 -3.52 -34.52
CA PHE A 298 0.27 -4.96 -34.67
C PHE A 298 -0.55 -5.41 -35.88
N GLU A 299 -0.03 -5.15 -37.07
CA GLU A 299 -0.43 -5.79 -38.32
C GLU A 299 0.85 -6.32 -38.95
N LEU A 300 1.04 -7.64 -38.87
CA LEU A 300 1.72 -8.49 -39.85
C LEU A 300 1.84 -9.90 -39.25
N ALA A 301 0.76 -10.66 -39.41
CA ALA A 301 0.81 -12.11 -39.45
C ALA A 301 -0.22 -12.60 -40.47
N LEU A 302 0.04 -12.30 -41.74
CA LEU A 302 -0.50 -13.03 -42.87
C LEU A 302 0.54 -12.98 -44.02
N ASP A 303 0.89 -14.18 -44.45
CA ASP A 303 1.42 -14.60 -45.74
C ASP A 303 2.94 -14.79 -46.00
N MET A 304 3.22 -16.07 -46.30
CA MET A 304 4.27 -16.69 -47.12
C MET A 304 5.60 -17.10 -46.47
N ARG A 305 5.61 -18.32 -45.92
CA ARG A 305 6.19 -19.51 -46.58
C ARG A 305 5.74 -20.81 -45.93
#